data_AF-A0A7R9MIW7-F1
#
_entry.id   AF-A0A7R9MIW7-F1
#
_cell.length_a   1.000
_cell.length_b   1.000
_cell.length_c   1.000
_cell.angle_alpha   90.00
_cell.angle_beta   90.00
_cell.angle_gamma   90.00
#
_symmetry.space_group_name_H-M   'P 1'
#
loop_
_entity.id
_entity.type
_entity.pdbx_description
1 polymer ?
#
loop_
_entity_poly.entity_id
_entity_poly.type
_entity_poly.pdbx_seq_one_letter_code
_entity_poly.pdbx_strand_id
1 'polypeptide(L)'
;MPEIAFEKVSAFSSEDAANQLFANNLLKTKDFKSWKCREWEDKSHVILETTDAYKVDNIEIGNDCSAFAEVLVSNTSAPNARFQVLLSTSSFMTPSDSKQL
;
A
#
# COMPACT_ATOMS: atom_id res chain seq x y z
N MET A 1 7.21 -17.20 9.37
CA MET A 1 7.84 -16.57 8.19
C MET A 1 8.45 -15.25 8.63
N PRO A 2 9.64 -14.87 8.16
CA PRO A 2 10.17 -13.54 8.44
C PRO A 2 9.29 -12.47 7.78
N GLU A 3 8.95 -11.43 8.51
CA GLU A 3 8.25 -10.26 7.98
C GLU A 3 9.22 -9.42 7.14
N ILE A 4 8.72 -8.86 6.03
CA ILE A 4 9.49 -7.92 5.21
C ILE A 4 9.52 -6.57 5.92
N ALA A 5 10.72 -6.05 6.17
CA ALA A 5 10.90 -4.75 6.79
C ALA A 5 10.88 -3.63 5.74
N PHE A 6 9.94 -2.70 5.90
CA PHE A 6 9.92 -1.46 5.13
C PHE A 6 10.75 -0.39 5.84
N GLU A 7 11.66 0.24 5.10
CA GLU A 7 12.56 1.26 5.63
C GLU A 7 11.89 2.63 5.64
N LYS A 8 11.28 3.00 4.51
CA LYS A 8 10.67 4.32 4.31
C LYS A 8 9.59 4.30 3.24
N VAL A 9 8.76 5.33 3.27
CA VAL A 9 7.86 5.67 2.15
C VAL A 9 8.64 6.52 1.15
N SER A 10 8.76 6.04 -0.08
CA SER A 10 9.48 6.74 -1.16
C SER A 10 8.59 7.73 -1.91
N ALA A 11 7.32 7.38 -2.12
CA ALA A 11 6.32 8.22 -2.75
C ALA A 11 4.92 7.79 -2.32
N PHE A 12 3.96 8.70 -2.41
CA PHE A 12 2.54 8.44 -2.22
C PHE A 12 1.73 9.48 -3.01
N SER A 13 0.47 9.18 -3.35
CA SER A 13 -0.39 10.14 -4.05
C SER A 13 -0.87 11.26 -3.15
N SER A 14 -1.44 10.90 -2.00
CA SER A 14 -2.12 11.82 -1.08
C SER A 14 -2.17 11.23 0.32
N GLU A 15 -2.26 12.08 1.34
CA GLU A 15 -2.41 11.66 2.73
C GLU A 15 -3.25 12.63 3.56
N ASP A 16 -4.01 12.12 4.51
CA ASP A 16 -4.80 12.91 5.44
C ASP A 16 -4.00 13.26 6.71
N ALA A 17 -3.28 14.38 6.60
CA ALA A 17 -2.54 14.94 7.73
C ALA A 17 -3.41 15.47 8.87
N ALA A 18 -4.68 15.82 8.62
CA ALA A 18 -5.56 16.38 9.64
C ALA A 18 -5.98 15.31 10.66
N ASN A 19 -6.23 14.09 10.17
CA ASN A 19 -6.60 12.94 11.02
C ASN A 19 -5.42 12.01 11.33
N GLN A 20 -4.18 12.44 11.05
CA GLN A 20 -2.95 11.67 11.30
C GLN A 20 -2.87 10.32 10.55
N LEU A 21 -3.51 10.21 9.38
CA LEU A 21 -3.56 9.00 8.55
C LEU A 21 -2.49 9.04 7.45
N PHE A 22 -1.23 9.14 7.88
CA PHE A 22 -0.06 9.29 7.02
C PHE A 22 0.35 7.98 6.33
N ALA A 23 1.00 8.09 5.17
CA ALA A 23 1.57 6.93 4.49
C ALA A 23 2.63 6.22 5.35
N ASN A 24 3.36 6.97 6.19
CA ASN A 24 4.37 6.43 7.11
C ASN A 24 3.80 5.49 8.18
N ASN A 25 2.49 5.50 8.43
CA ASN A 25 1.86 4.56 9.35
C ASN A 25 2.03 3.10 8.88
N LEU A 26 2.13 2.88 7.57
CA LEU A 26 2.31 1.55 6.98
C LEU A 26 3.67 0.92 7.28
N LEU A 27 4.68 1.71 7.69
CA LEU A 27 5.99 1.20 8.10
C LEU A 27 5.93 0.48 9.46
N LYS A 28 4.90 0.77 10.27
CA LYS A 28 4.72 0.25 11.63
C LYS A 28 3.41 -0.54 11.72
N THR A 29 3.42 -1.75 11.16
CA THR A 29 2.26 -2.66 11.11
C THR A 29 1.63 -2.95 12.48
N LYS A 30 2.38 -2.79 13.59
CA LYS A 30 1.91 -3.07 14.96
C LYS A 30 1.07 -1.96 15.59
N ASP A 31 1.09 -0.75 15.02
CA ASP A 31 0.42 0.41 15.63
C ASP A 31 -1.07 0.51 15.25
N PHE A 32 -1.59 -0.43 14.44
CA PHE A 32 -2.98 -0.46 13.92
C PHE A 32 -3.43 0.87 13.27
N LYS A 33 -2.48 1.68 12.80
CA LYS A 33 -2.77 2.94 12.11
C LYS A 33 -2.85 2.69 10.61
N SER A 34 -3.90 3.23 9.99
CA SER A 34 -4.08 3.17 8.54
C SER A 34 -3.50 4.40 7.83
N TRP A 35 -3.48 4.31 6.50
CA TRP A 35 -3.22 5.42 5.60
C TRP A 35 -4.53 5.74 4.85
N LYS A 36 -4.85 7.02 4.72
CA LYS A 36 -5.98 7.51 3.90
C LYS A 36 -5.56 8.72 3.10
N CYS A 37 -6.16 8.88 1.93
CA CYS A 37 -6.03 10.09 1.13
C CYS A 37 -6.81 11.25 1.79
N ARG A 38 -6.36 12.49 1.56
CA ARG A 38 -7.03 13.68 2.13
C ARG A 38 -8.45 13.87 1.57
N GLU A 39 -8.60 13.63 0.28
CA GLU A 39 -9.86 13.77 -0.46
C GLU A 39 -10.13 12.47 -1.21
N TRP A 40 -11.32 12.37 -1.79
CA TRP A 40 -11.69 11.23 -2.61
C TRP A 40 -10.87 11.21 -3.91
N GLU A 41 -10.29 10.05 -4.22
CA GLU A 41 -9.49 9.80 -5.42
C GLU A 41 -9.92 8.48 -6.06
N ASP A 42 -10.09 8.45 -7.40
CA ASP A 42 -10.40 7.22 -8.15
C ASP A 42 -9.31 6.15 -7.99
N LYS A 43 -8.05 6.60 -7.87
CA LYS A 43 -6.86 5.76 -7.70
C LYS A 43 -5.86 6.48 -6.83
N SER A 44 -5.39 5.78 -5.80
CA SER A 44 -4.31 6.23 -4.93
C SER A 44 -3.19 5.19 -4.90
N HIS A 45 -1.98 5.63 -4.55
CA HIS A 45 -0.83 4.73 -4.45
C HIS A 45 0.12 5.16 -3.34
N VAL A 46 0.86 4.17 -2.83
CA VAL A 46 1.97 4.35 -1.91
C VAL A 46 3.10 3.42 -2.35
N ILE A 47 4.33 3.92 -2.33
CA ILE A 47 5.53 3.16 -2.71
C ILE A 47 6.41 3.03 -1.48
N LEU A 48 6.54 1.81 -0.98
CA LEU A 48 7.35 1.46 0.17
C LEU A 48 8.70 0.90 -0.29
N GLU A 49 9.79 1.42 0.26
CA GLU A 49 11.14 0.87 0.04
C GLU A 49 11.46 -0.15 1.13
N THR A 50 11.99 -1.30 0.73
CA THR A 50 12.47 -2.35 1.64
C THR A 50 13.96 -2.16 1.91
N THR A 51 14.43 -2.59 3.09
CA THR A 51 15.85 -2.47 3.46
C THR A 51 16.77 -3.27 2.54
N ASP A 52 16.28 -4.44 2.09
CA ASP A 52 16.99 -5.36 1.21
C ASP A 52 16.05 -5.89 0.11
N ALA A 53 16.60 -6.67 -0.81
CA ALA A 53 15.80 -7.43 -1.76
C ALA A 53 15.18 -8.66 -1.09
N TYR A 54 13.85 -8.78 -1.16
CA TYR A 54 13.11 -9.90 -0.57
C TYR A 54 12.40 -10.73 -1.64
N LYS A 55 12.25 -12.02 -1.36
CA LYS A 55 11.26 -12.87 -2.04
C LYS A 55 9.95 -12.79 -1.24
N VAL A 56 8.88 -12.39 -1.92
CA VAL A 56 7.55 -12.29 -1.30
C VAL A 56 6.83 -13.63 -1.45
N ASP A 57 6.51 -14.28 -0.34
CA ASP A 57 5.75 -15.54 -0.35
C ASP A 57 4.28 -15.34 0.00
N ASN A 58 3.95 -14.40 0.89
CA ASN A 58 2.59 -14.07 1.31
C ASN A 58 2.41 -12.56 1.41
N ILE A 59 1.19 -12.08 1.15
CA ILE A 59 0.80 -10.67 1.25
C ILE A 59 -0.46 -10.59 2.11
N GLU A 60 -0.41 -9.76 3.14
CA GLU A 60 -1.55 -9.44 3.99
C GLU A 60 -1.89 -7.96 3.83
N ILE A 61 -3.16 -7.66 3.50
CA ILE A 61 -3.62 -6.29 3.28
C ILE A 61 -4.79 -6.03 4.23
N GLY A 62 -4.59 -5.11 5.16
CA GLY A 62 -5.67 -4.54 5.97
C GLY A 62 -6.40 -3.49 5.15
N ASN A 63 -7.62 -3.79 4.70
CA ASN A 63 -8.39 -2.83 3.92
C ASN A 63 -9.07 -1.81 4.83
N ASP A 64 -8.91 -0.54 4.51
CA ASP A 64 -9.63 0.58 5.11
C ASP A 64 -10.35 1.35 3.99
N CYS A 65 -11.53 0.83 3.61
CA CYS A 65 -12.46 1.46 2.66
C CYS A 65 -12.06 1.45 1.17
N SER A 66 -11.02 0.72 0.76
CA SER A 66 -10.69 0.56 -0.67
C SER A 66 -11.55 -0.52 -1.31
N ALA A 67 -12.11 -0.24 -2.50
CA ALA A 67 -12.87 -1.23 -3.26
C ALA A 67 -11.97 -2.29 -3.89
N PHE A 68 -10.82 -1.85 -4.40
CA PHE A 68 -9.82 -2.70 -5.03
C PHE A 68 -8.44 -2.37 -4.49
N ALA A 69 -7.54 -3.36 -4.43
CA ALA A 69 -6.13 -3.15 -4.21
C ALA A 69 -5.29 -3.98 -5.20
N GLU A 70 -4.16 -3.42 -5.62
CA GLU A 70 -3.16 -4.08 -6.44
C GLU A 70 -1.79 -3.89 -5.80
N VAL A 71 -0.89 -4.86 -5.98
CA VAL A 71 0.48 -4.78 -5.47
C VAL A 71 1.44 -4.97 -6.62
N LEU A 72 2.31 -3.99 -6.81
CA LEU A 72 3.39 -4.04 -7.78
C LEU A 72 4.73 -4.02 -7.05
N VAL A 73 5.72 -4.69 -7.63
CA VAL A 73 7.09 -4.75 -7.10
C VAL A 73 8.08 -4.30 -8.15
N SER A 74 9.16 -3.67 -7.72
CA SER A 74 10.27 -3.25 -8.56
C SER A 74 11.58 -3.61 -7.89
N ASN A 75 12.56 -4.06 -8.68
CA ASN A 75 13.92 -4.25 -8.21
C ASN A 75 14.75 -3.04 -8.64
N THR A 76 15.09 -2.18 -7.69
CA THR A 76 15.85 -0.94 -7.92
C THR A 76 17.26 -1.19 -8.47
N SER A 77 17.83 -2.39 -8.26
CA SER A 77 19.14 -2.77 -8.80
C SER A 77 19.08 -3.19 -10.27
N ALA A 78 17.88 -3.34 -10.87
CA ALA A 78 17.75 -3.70 -12.26
C ALA A 78 17.94 -2.45 -13.17
N PRO A 79 18.70 -2.56 -14.28
CA PRO A 79 19.04 -1.43 -15.15
C PRO A 79 17.83 -0.76 -15.83
N ASN A 80 16.66 -1.41 -15.83
CA ASN A 80 15.38 -0.86 -16.30
C ASN A 80 14.29 -1.14 -15.26
N ALA A 81 14.54 -0.80 -14.00
CA ALA A 81 13.61 -1.00 -12.90
C ALA A 81 12.22 -0.47 -13.27
N ARG A 82 11.25 -1.38 -13.41
CA ARG A 82 9.85 -1.10 -13.67
C ARG A 82 9.03 -1.91 -12.68
N PHE A 83 7.92 -1.31 -12.27
CA PHE A 83 6.92 -2.01 -11.47
C PHE A 83 6.31 -3.16 -12.28
N GLN A 84 6.30 -4.34 -11.68
CA GLN A 84 5.66 -5.54 -12.20
C GLN A 84 4.56 -5.97 -11.24
N VAL A 85 3.45 -6.44 -11.77
CA VAL A 85 2.30 -6.88 -10.96
C VAL A 85 2.68 -8.14 -10.19
N LEU A 86 2.62 -8.06 -8.85
CA LEU A 86 2.78 -9.21 -7.95
C LEU A 86 1.42 -9.74 -7.51
N LEU A 87 0.51 -8.84 -7.14
CA LEU A 87 -0.90 -9.14 -6.89
C LEU A 87 -1.74 -8.34 -7.88
N SER A 88 -2.45 -9.05 -8.77
CA SER A 88 -3.43 -8.42 -9.66
C SER A 88 -4.53 -7.74 -8.87
N THR A 89 -5.17 -6.74 -9.45
CA THR A 89 -6.29 -6.00 -8.87
C THR A 89 -7.31 -6.96 -8.24
N SER A 90 -7.37 -6.93 -6.91
CA SER A 90 -8.20 -7.80 -6.09
C SER A 90 -9.31 -6.99 -5.46
N SER A 91 -10.54 -7.52 -5.47
CA SER A 91 -11.71 -6.85 -4.89
C SER A 91 -11.74 -7.06 -3.38
N PHE A 92 -11.88 -5.98 -2.62
CA PHE A 92 -12.04 -6.00 -1.16
C PHE A 92 -13.43 -5.56 -0.71
N MET A 93 -14.16 -4.82 -1.55
CA MET A 93 -15.55 -4.41 -1.27
C MET A 93 -16.42 -4.56 -2.51
N THR A 94 -17.72 -4.74 -2.31
CA THR A 94 -18.69 -4.67 -3.41
C THR A 94 -19.10 -3.21 -3.67
N PRO A 95 -19.64 -2.89 -4.87
CA PRO A 95 -20.16 -1.54 -5.13
C PRO A 95 -21.26 -1.10 -4.16
N SER A 96 -22.00 -2.05 -3.58
CA SER A 96 -23.03 -1.77 -2.58
C SER A 96 -22.41 -1.37 -1.24
N ASP A 97 -21.33 -2.04 -0.82
CA ASP A 97 -20.62 -1.72 0.42
C ASP A 97 -19.90 -0.38 0.29
N SER A 98 -19.28 -0.10 -0.85
CA SER A 98 -18.55 1.16 -1.09
C SER A 98 -19.47 2.40 -1.05
N LYS A 99 -20.75 2.26 -1.39
CA LYS A 99 -21.73 3.36 -1.33
C LYS A 99 -22.24 3.68 0.08
N GLN A 100 -22.00 2.80 1.05
CA GLN A 100 -22.48 2.95 2.42
C GLN A 100 -21.43 3.58 3.36
N LEU A 101 -20.23 3.85 2.84
CA LEU A 101 -19.13 4.55 3.51
C LEU A 101 -19.26 6.07 3.35
#